data_AF-A0AA88XR49-F1
#
_entry.id   AF-A0AA88XR49-F1
#
_cell.length_a   1.000
_cell.length_b   1.000
_cell.length_c   1.000
_cell.angle_alpha   90.00
_cell.angle_beta   90.00
_cell.angle_gamma   90.00
#
_symmetry.space_group_name_H-M   'P 1'
#
loop_
_entity.id
_entity.type
_entity.pdbx_description
1 polymer ?
#
loop_
_entity_poly.entity_id
_entity_poly.type
_entity_poly.pdbx_seq_one_letter_code
_entity_poly.pdbx_strand_id
1 'polypeptide(L)'
;MPKAPKAKVGENKKAIHPNSRKAVYLARKSHHEHRVSQTKTQTSIKMELQAEKLMWFQSHMDSEKVKFTKDDLAELIKLYLKRFEEELEQIEIVRSIGNRKGQQHVQRQNAISMTLEREKRQLHEGVFEVPDIINVKSLENFRKWTGEIKVIDTIRLKKFSQEDLDNIKKDDVMDEEESAV
;
A
#
# COMPACT_ATOMS: atom_id res chain seq x y z
N MET A 1 31.93 -59.59 -8.89
CA MET A 1 31.92 -58.13 -9.09
C MET A 1 30.54 -57.71 -9.58
N PRO A 2 29.88 -56.70 -8.99
CA PRO A 2 28.61 -56.20 -9.52
C PRO A 2 28.85 -55.38 -10.79
N LYS A 3 28.00 -55.56 -11.80
CA LYS A 3 28.08 -54.85 -13.10
C LYS A 3 27.74 -53.36 -12.94
N ALA A 4 28.54 -52.50 -13.55
CA ALA A 4 28.32 -51.05 -13.56
C ALA A 4 26.96 -50.68 -14.19
N PRO A 5 26.23 -49.69 -13.66
CA PRO A 5 24.96 -49.25 -14.23
C PRO A 5 25.20 -48.61 -15.60
N LYS A 6 24.47 -49.08 -16.61
CA LYS A 6 24.52 -48.50 -17.96
C LYS A 6 23.99 -47.07 -17.89
N ALA A 7 24.78 -46.11 -18.36
CA ALA A 7 24.32 -44.73 -18.56
C ALA A 7 23.12 -44.75 -19.53
N LYS A 8 22.00 -44.15 -19.13
CA LYS A 8 20.84 -43.96 -20.01
C LYS A 8 21.17 -42.90 -21.05
N VAL A 9 21.75 -43.33 -22.15
CA VAL A 9 21.93 -42.53 -23.37
C VAL A 9 20.55 -42.35 -24.00
N GLY A 10 20.06 -41.10 -24.04
CA GLY A 10 18.97 -40.68 -24.93
C GLY A 10 17.55 -41.07 -24.49
N GLU A 11 17.05 -40.57 -23.36
CA GLU A 11 15.59 -40.43 -23.21
C GLU A 11 15.14 -39.22 -24.05
N ASN A 12 14.90 -39.44 -25.35
CA ASN A 12 13.98 -38.61 -26.12
C ASN A 12 12.69 -38.57 -25.30
N LYS A 13 12.39 -37.43 -24.64
CA LYS A 13 11.22 -37.27 -23.79
C LYS A 13 9.98 -37.44 -24.68
N LYS A 14 9.50 -38.68 -24.77
CA LYS A 14 8.29 -39.03 -25.53
C LYS A 14 7.17 -38.09 -25.12
N ALA A 15 6.36 -37.65 -26.09
CA ALA A 15 5.18 -36.85 -25.81
C ALA A 15 4.34 -37.56 -24.74
N ILE A 16 4.10 -36.85 -23.64
CA ILE A 16 3.37 -37.39 -22.50
C ILE A 16 1.88 -37.30 -22.85
N HIS A 17 1.16 -38.41 -22.80
CA HIS A 17 -0.29 -38.38 -23.00
C HIS A 17 -0.96 -37.51 -21.90
N PRO A 18 -1.92 -36.64 -22.24
CA PRO A 18 -2.55 -35.71 -21.29
C PRO A 18 -3.10 -36.38 -20.03
N ASN A 19 -3.68 -37.58 -20.17
CA ASN A 19 -4.28 -38.33 -19.05
C ASN A 19 -3.29 -39.28 -18.34
N SER A 20 -1.99 -39.21 -18.64
CA SER A 20 -1.01 -40.08 -17.97
C SER A 20 -0.72 -39.61 -16.55
N ARG A 21 -0.30 -40.55 -15.67
CA ARG A 21 0.15 -40.22 -14.31
C ARG A 21 1.25 -39.15 -14.28
N LYS A 22 2.15 -39.17 -15.28
CA LYS A 22 3.24 -38.19 -15.41
C LYS A 22 2.71 -36.80 -15.77
N ALA A 23 1.72 -36.70 -16.67
CA ALA A 23 1.07 -35.43 -16.99
C ALA A 23 0.31 -34.87 -15.78
N VAL A 24 -0.46 -35.69 -15.06
CA VAL A 24 -1.16 -35.28 -13.84
C VAL A 24 -0.19 -34.79 -12.76
N TYR A 25 0.95 -35.46 -12.58
CA TYR A 25 1.99 -35.01 -11.66
C TYR A 25 2.59 -33.65 -12.06
N LEU A 26 2.93 -33.46 -13.34
CA LEU A 26 3.46 -32.19 -13.83
C LEU A 26 2.46 -31.04 -13.70
N ALA A 27 1.17 -31.30 -14.01
CA ALA A 27 0.10 -30.32 -13.83
C ALA A 27 -0.04 -29.91 -12.35
N ARG A 28 -0.06 -30.87 -11.42
CA ARG A 28 -0.11 -30.58 -9.97
C ARG A 28 1.09 -29.75 -9.52
N LYS A 29 2.29 -30.09 -9.97
CA LYS A 29 3.51 -29.35 -9.68
C LYS A 29 3.43 -27.91 -10.21
N SER A 30 3.02 -27.74 -11.47
CA SER A 30 2.84 -26.42 -12.09
C SER A 30 1.79 -25.58 -11.35
N HIS A 31 0.65 -26.15 -10.96
CA HIS A 31 -0.37 -25.44 -10.19
C HIS A 31 0.14 -25.03 -8.80
N HIS A 32 0.94 -25.87 -8.15
CA HIS A 32 1.57 -25.53 -6.88
C HIS A 32 2.56 -24.38 -7.04
N GLU A 33 3.48 -24.46 -8.01
CA GLU A 33 4.45 -23.40 -8.32
C GLU A 33 3.75 -22.09 -8.65
N HIS A 34 2.69 -22.15 -9.45
CA HIS A 34 1.87 -20.98 -9.79
C HIS A 34 1.25 -20.35 -8.54
N ARG A 35 0.63 -21.15 -7.66
CA ARG A 35 0.04 -20.65 -6.41
C ARG A 35 1.09 -20.01 -5.51
N VAL A 36 2.25 -20.66 -5.34
CA VAL A 36 3.36 -20.13 -4.54
C VAL A 36 3.87 -18.80 -5.14
N SER A 37 4.02 -18.72 -6.46
CA SER A 37 4.41 -17.48 -7.12
C SER A 37 3.38 -16.36 -6.92
N GLN A 38 2.08 -16.66 -7.04
CA GLN A 38 1.01 -15.69 -6.84
C GLN A 38 0.97 -15.18 -5.40
N THR A 39 1.13 -16.05 -4.41
CA THR A 39 1.20 -15.61 -3.01
C THR A 39 2.40 -14.70 -2.79
N LYS A 40 3.57 -15.04 -3.34
CA LYS A 40 4.77 -14.20 -3.25
C LYS A 40 4.56 -12.83 -3.90
N THR A 41 3.95 -12.77 -5.08
CA THR A 41 3.68 -11.50 -5.75
C THR A 41 2.67 -10.67 -4.97
N GLN A 42 1.58 -11.26 -4.48
CA GLN A 42 0.58 -10.56 -3.66
C GLN A 42 1.18 -10.00 -2.38
N THR A 43 2.00 -10.78 -1.67
CA THR A 43 2.71 -10.28 -0.47
C THR A 43 3.66 -9.14 -0.84
N SER A 44 4.43 -9.27 -1.93
CA SER A 44 5.33 -8.21 -2.39
C SER A 44 4.58 -6.91 -2.70
N ILE A 45 3.46 -7.00 -3.44
CA ILE A 45 2.62 -5.85 -3.78
C ILE A 45 2.07 -5.18 -2.52
N LYS A 46 1.64 -5.97 -1.52
CA LYS A 46 1.17 -5.41 -0.24
C LYS A 46 2.27 -4.61 0.45
N MET A 47 3.48 -5.17 0.54
CA MET A 47 4.61 -4.51 1.18
C MET A 47 5.05 -3.27 0.41
N GLU A 48 5.01 -3.32 -0.92
CA GLU A 48 5.32 -2.18 -1.80
C GLU A 48 4.32 -1.03 -1.64
N LEU A 49 3.01 -1.33 -1.61
CA LEU A 49 1.97 -0.32 -1.36
C LEU A 49 2.14 0.32 0.03
N GLN A 50 2.50 -0.47 1.04
CA GLN A 50 2.80 0.05 2.37
C GLN A 50 4.06 0.91 2.35
N ALA A 51 5.10 0.51 1.61
CA ALA A 51 6.31 1.31 1.42
C ALA A 51 5.99 2.67 0.79
N GLU A 52 5.22 2.68 -0.30
CA GLU A 52 4.83 3.87 -1.02
C GLU A 52 4.04 4.83 -0.12
N LYS A 53 3.08 4.30 0.66
CA LYS A 53 2.35 5.07 1.67
C LYS A 53 3.31 5.73 2.67
N LEU A 54 4.24 4.96 3.23
CA LEU A 54 5.21 5.46 4.21
C LEU A 54 6.17 6.49 3.62
N MET A 55 6.65 6.27 2.40
CA MET A 55 7.49 7.22 1.67
C MET A 55 6.76 8.55 1.45
N TRP A 56 5.47 8.50 1.14
CA TRP A 56 4.66 9.71 1.02
C TRP A 56 4.62 10.49 2.35
N PHE A 57 4.38 9.79 3.47
CA PHE A 57 4.38 10.45 4.79
C PHE A 57 5.75 11.04 5.14
N GLN A 58 6.83 10.36 4.76
CA GLN A 58 8.18 10.85 4.99
C GLN A 58 8.49 12.10 4.17
N SER A 59 8.07 12.16 2.90
CA SER A 59 8.35 13.30 2.01
C SER A 59 7.51 14.54 2.32
N HIS A 60 6.32 14.37 2.89
CA HIS A 60 5.42 15.47 3.27
C HIS A 60 5.59 15.91 4.73
N MET A 61 6.55 15.32 5.45
CA MET A 61 6.88 15.68 6.82
C MET A 61 7.94 16.77 6.85
N ASP A 62 7.79 17.70 7.79
CA ASP A 62 8.85 18.68 8.09
C ASP A 62 10.08 17.96 8.66
N SER A 63 11.21 18.11 7.97
CA SER A 63 12.49 17.51 8.35
C SER A 63 13.11 18.15 9.59
N GLU A 64 12.78 19.41 9.89
CA GLU A 64 13.39 20.18 10.98
C GLU A 64 12.64 19.98 12.31
N LYS A 65 11.34 19.70 12.25
CA LYS A 65 10.48 19.57 13.43
C LYS A 65 10.87 18.36 14.30
N VAL A 66 11.24 18.58 15.56
CA VAL A 66 11.74 17.50 16.45
C VAL A 66 10.62 16.68 17.08
N LYS A 67 9.44 17.28 17.27
CA LYS A 67 8.28 16.65 17.92
C LYS A 67 7.02 16.96 17.14
N PHE A 68 6.21 15.92 16.91
CA PHE A 68 4.89 16.03 16.30
C PHE A 68 3.81 15.86 17.37
N THR A 69 2.80 16.72 17.32
CA THR A 69 1.58 16.58 18.12
C THR A 69 0.59 15.64 17.41
N LYS A 70 -0.54 15.36 18.07
CA LYS A 70 -1.63 14.61 17.45
C LYS A 70 -2.26 15.41 16.32
N ASP A 71 -2.28 16.74 16.43
CA ASP A 71 -2.91 17.64 15.47
C ASP A 71 -2.09 17.70 14.19
N ASP A 72 -0.75 17.75 14.31
CA ASP A 72 0.15 17.62 13.16
C ASP A 72 -0.08 16.30 12.39
N LEU A 73 -0.27 15.21 13.13
CA LEU A 73 -0.55 13.91 12.54
C LEU A 73 -1.92 13.91 11.84
N ALA A 74 -2.94 14.52 12.45
CA ALA A 74 -4.27 14.66 11.86
C ALA A 74 -4.23 15.50 10.56
N GLU A 75 -3.45 16.58 10.53
CA GLU A 75 -3.22 17.39 9.34
C GLU A 75 -2.51 16.59 8.23
N LEU A 76 -1.45 15.87 8.57
CA LEU A 76 -0.75 14.99 7.62
C LEU A 76 -1.67 13.92 7.02
N ILE A 77 -2.57 13.34 7.83
CA ILE A 77 -3.57 12.38 7.35
C ILE A 77 -4.57 13.06 6.40
N LYS A 78 -5.05 14.27 6.73
CA LYS A 78 -5.95 15.04 5.85
C LYS A 78 -5.28 15.34 4.51
N LEU A 79 -4.00 15.75 4.52
CA LEU A 79 -3.21 15.97 3.31
C LEU A 79 -3.04 14.69 2.50
N TYR A 80 -2.79 13.55 3.15
CA TYR A 80 -2.67 12.25 2.48
C TYR A 80 -3.94 11.87 1.74
N LEU A 81 -5.11 12.11 2.33
CA LEU A 81 -6.40 11.83 1.68
C LEU A 81 -6.71 12.77 0.51
N LYS A 82 -6.09 13.96 0.48
CA LYS A 82 -6.22 14.95 -0.61
C LYS A 82 -5.17 14.81 -1.71
N ARG A 83 -4.24 13.86 -1.60
CA ARG A 83 -3.11 13.71 -2.54
C ARG A 83 -3.49 13.55 -4.03
N PHE A 84 -4.73 13.15 -4.32
CA PHE A 84 -5.22 12.99 -5.69
C PHE A 84 -6.17 14.11 -6.16
N GLU A 85 -6.37 15.14 -5.34
CA GLU A 85 -7.32 16.23 -5.64
C GLU A 85 -6.94 16.96 -6.93
N GLU A 86 -5.66 17.29 -7.11
CA GLU A 86 -5.12 17.90 -8.34
C GLU A 86 -5.31 16.99 -9.58
N GLU A 87 -5.03 15.69 -9.45
CA GLU A 87 -5.20 14.73 -10.55
C GLU A 87 -6.68 14.59 -10.96
N LEU A 88 -7.59 14.57 -9.98
CA LEU A 88 -9.03 14.49 -10.22
C LEU A 88 -9.58 15.77 -10.88
N GLU A 89 -9.12 16.94 -10.43
CA GLU A 89 -9.47 18.23 -11.03
C GLU A 89 -9.01 18.30 -12.49
N GLN A 90 -7.78 17.85 -12.78
CA GLN A 90 -7.27 17.80 -14.15
C GLN A 90 -8.12 16.88 -15.05
N ILE A 91 -8.53 15.71 -14.56
CA ILE A 91 -9.43 14.79 -15.29
C ILE A 91 -10.79 15.46 -15.55
N GLU A 92 -11.32 16.19 -14.58
CA GLU A 92 -12.60 16.90 -14.70
C GLU A 92 -12.53 18.01 -15.75
N ILE A 93 -11.45 18.81 -15.77
CA ILE A 93 -11.21 19.83 -16.79
C ILE A 93 -11.17 19.21 -18.19
N VAL A 94 -10.40 18.15 -18.40
CA VAL A 94 -10.30 17.46 -19.70
C VAL A 94 -11.67 16.94 -20.15
N ARG A 95 -12.47 16.41 -19.22
CA ARG A 95 -13.82 15.91 -19.50
C ARG A 95 -14.77 17.04 -19.90
N SER A 96 -14.69 18.20 -19.26
CA SER A 96 -15.55 19.36 -19.55
C SER A 96 -15.38 19.91 -20.97
N ILE A 97 -14.18 19.79 -21.54
CA ILE A 97 -13.83 20.33 -22.87
C ILE A 97 -14.29 19.38 -24.00
N GLY A 98 -14.43 18.08 -23.73
CA GLY A 98 -14.54 17.02 -24.73
C GLY A 98 -15.90 16.33 -24.85
N ASN A 99 -17.02 17.07 -24.95
CA ASN A 99 -18.39 16.49 -24.91
C ASN A 99 -18.76 15.50 -26.04
N ARG A 100 -17.89 15.20 -27.02
CA ARG A 100 -18.19 14.34 -28.19
C ARG A 100 -17.35 13.07 -28.31
N LYS A 101 -16.35 12.85 -27.44
CA LYS A 101 -15.52 11.63 -27.43
C LYS A 101 -15.76 10.84 -26.14
N GLY A 102 -15.59 9.52 -26.20
CA GLY A 102 -15.72 8.64 -25.02
C GLY A 102 -14.90 9.14 -23.84
N GLN A 103 -15.37 8.88 -22.62
CA GLN A 103 -14.77 9.41 -21.40
C GLN A 103 -13.29 8.99 -21.30
N GLN A 104 -12.39 9.96 -21.41
CA GLN A 104 -10.97 9.76 -21.22
C GLN A 104 -10.68 9.55 -19.72
N HIS A 105 -9.64 8.78 -19.39
CA HIS A 105 -9.18 8.54 -18.01
C HIS A 105 -10.14 7.84 -17.03
N VAL A 106 -11.25 7.25 -17.49
CA VAL A 106 -12.21 6.53 -16.61
C VAL A 106 -11.54 5.45 -15.76
N GLN A 107 -10.63 4.68 -16.33
CA GLN A 107 -9.94 3.61 -15.59
C GLN A 107 -9.12 4.16 -14.42
N ARG A 108 -8.41 5.27 -14.64
CA ARG A 108 -7.59 5.92 -13.61
C ARG A 108 -8.45 6.59 -12.55
N GLN A 109 -9.50 7.31 -12.96
CA GLN A 109 -10.47 7.90 -12.04
C GLN A 109 -11.12 6.85 -11.14
N ASN A 110 -11.54 5.71 -11.70
CA ASN A 110 -12.11 4.61 -10.93
C ASN A 110 -11.08 4.01 -9.95
N ALA A 111 -9.83 3.81 -10.37
CA ALA A 111 -8.77 3.29 -9.49
C ALA A 111 -8.49 4.24 -8.30
N ILE A 112 -8.45 5.56 -8.54
CA ILE A 112 -8.30 6.58 -7.49
C ILE A 112 -9.50 6.55 -6.56
N SER A 113 -10.72 6.58 -7.11
CA SER A 113 -11.96 6.57 -6.34
C SER A 113 -12.05 5.34 -5.42
N MET A 114 -11.79 4.15 -5.96
CA MET A 114 -11.75 2.91 -5.18
C MET A 114 -10.68 2.93 -4.07
N THR A 115 -9.55 3.57 -4.34
CA THR A 115 -8.46 3.68 -3.35
C THR A 115 -8.84 4.64 -2.23
N LEU A 116 -9.35 5.82 -2.55
CA LEU A 116 -9.81 6.81 -1.57
C LEU A 116 -10.98 6.28 -0.74
N GLU A 117 -11.94 5.59 -1.36
CA GLU A 117 -13.06 4.98 -0.65
C GLU A 117 -12.58 3.94 0.36
N ARG A 118 -11.62 3.09 -0.04
CA ARG A 118 -11.01 2.10 0.86
C ARG A 118 -10.28 2.78 2.03
N GLU A 119 -9.52 3.83 1.78
CA GLU A 119 -8.78 4.55 2.83
C GLU A 119 -9.71 5.28 3.80
N LYS A 120 -10.75 5.96 3.30
CA LYS A 120 -11.79 6.59 4.14
C LYS A 120 -12.54 5.56 4.98
N ARG A 121 -12.84 4.39 4.40
CA ARG A 121 -13.46 3.28 5.14
C ARG A 121 -12.56 2.77 6.25
N GLN A 122 -11.27 2.56 5.97
CA GLN A 122 -10.30 2.15 6.99
C GLN A 122 -10.18 3.15 8.14
N LEU A 123 -10.26 4.45 7.83
CA LEU A 123 -10.22 5.51 8.83
C LEU A 123 -11.47 5.49 9.71
N HIS A 124 -12.65 5.33 9.10
CA HIS A 124 -13.92 5.19 9.83
C HIS A 124 -13.95 3.92 10.71
N GLU A 125 -13.35 2.82 10.23
CA GLU A 125 -13.26 1.56 10.99
C GLU A 125 -12.13 1.57 12.05
N GLY A 126 -11.30 2.62 12.12
CA GLY A 126 -10.16 2.69 13.03
C GLY A 126 -9.02 1.71 12.72
N VAL A 127 -8.93 1.26 11.46
CA VAL A 127 -7.89 0.32 10.97
C VAL A 127 -6.85 1.05 10.11
N PHE A 128 -6.95 2.37 9.95
CA PHE A 128 -6.01 3.13 9.15
C PHE A 128 -4.66 3.26 9.86
N GLU A 129 -3.62 2.61 9.30
CA GLU A 129 -2.27 2.57 9.89
C GLU A 129 -1.37 3.70 9.38
N VAL A 130 -0.72 4.41 10.29
CA VAL A 130 0.15 5.56 10.01
C VAL A 130 1.43 5.41 10.85
N PRO A 131 2.61 5.89 10.41
CA PRO A 131 3.83 5.85 11.21
C PRO A 131 3.65 6.59 12.55
N ASP A 132 4.23 6.04 13.61
CA ASP A 132 4.24 6.68 14.94
C ASP A 132 5.25 7.84 14.97
N ILE A 133 4.79 9.02 14.54
CA ILE A 133 5.61 10.24 14.47
C ILE A 133 5.63 11.02 15.79
N ILE A 134 4.70 10.72 16.70
CA ILE A 134 4.58 11.36 18.01
C ILE A 134 5.75 10.94 18.92
N ASN A 135 6.20 9.69 18.79
CA ASN A 135 7.35 9.20 19.54
C ASN A 135 8.66 9.56 18.83
N VAL A 136 9.49 10.36 19.51
CA VAL A 136 10.80 10.82 18.99
C VAL A 136 11.70 9.66 18.52
N LYS A 137 11.76 8.55 19.26
CA LYS A 137 12.60 7.40 18.87
C LYS A 137 12.10 6.72 17.59
N SER A 138 10.77 6.58 17.47
CA SER A 138 10.13 6.02 16.29
C SER A 138 10.33 6.95 15.08
N LEU A 139 10.20 8.25 15.30
CA LEU A 139 10.42 9.30 14.31
C LEU A 139 11.84 9.31 13.75
N GLU A 140 12.86 9.21 14.61
CA GLU A 140 14.26 9.13 14.16
C GLU A 140 14.51 7.91 13.27
N ASN A 141 13.96 6.75 13.63
CA ASN A 141 14.06 5.54 12.82
C ASN A 141 13.32 5.70 11.50
N PHE A 142 12.13 6.32 11.53
CA PHE A 142 11.33 6.59 10.34
C PHE A 142 12.02 7.56 9.39
N ARG A 143 12.71 8.59 9.90
CA ARG A 143 13.51 9.53 9.10
C ARG A 143 14.71 8.90 8.43
N LYS A 144 15.39 7.98 9.12
CA LYS A 144 16.57 7.27 8.58
C LYS A 144 16.20 6.19 7.57
N TRP A 145 14.94 5.78 7.53
CA TRP A 145 14.49 4.76 6.60
C TRP A 145 14.54 5.29 5.16
N THR A 146 15.10 4.49 4.26
CA THR A 146 15.41 4.87 2.87
C THR A 146 14.38 4.37 1.86
N GLY A 147 13.27 3.76 2.32
CA GLY A 147 12.31 3.10 1.45
C GLY A 147 12.55 1.59 1.27
N GLU A 148 13.54 1.02 1.96
CA GLU A 148 13.83 -0.42 1.86
C GLU A 148 12.68 -1.29 2.40
N ILE A 149 12.11 -2.12 1.53
CA ILE A 149 10.95 -2.98 1.83
C ILE A 149 11.22 -3.97 2.98
N LYS A 150 12.46 -4.47 3.08
CA LYS A 150 12.85 -5.45 4.12
C LYS A 150 12.76 -4.90 5.54
N VAL A 151 12.85 -3.58 5.70
CA VAL A 151 12.91 -2.89 7.00
C VAL A 151 11.53 -2.33 7.39
N ILE A 152 10.52 -2.45 6.52
CA ILE A 152 9.16 -1.91 6.76
C ILE A 152 8.56 -2.45 8.05
N ASP A 153 8.73 -3.74 8.34
CA ASP A 153 8.19 -4.38 9.55
C ASP A 153 8.82 -3.85 10.84
N THR A 154 9.97 -3.17 10.75
CA THR A 154 10.63 -2.56 11.91
C THR A 154 10.02 -1.21 12.28
N ILE A 155 9.34 -0.56 11.33
CA ILE A 155 8.71 0.75 11.54
C ILE A 155 7.48 0.58 12.41
N ARG A 156 7.39 1.37 13.48
CA ARG A 156 6.22 1.36 14.36
C ARG A 156 5.06 2.08 13.70
N LEU A 157 3.98 1.35 13.47
CA LEU A 157 2.72 1.88 12.97
C LEU A 157 1.70 1.97 14.10
N LYS A 158 0.88 3.01 14.07
CA LYS A 158 -0.29 3.18 14.94
C LYS A 158 -1.55 3.25 14.10
N LYS A 159 -2.63 2.72 14.65
CA LYS A 159 -3.96 2.84 14.07
C LYS A 159 -4.54 4.18 14.47
N PHE A 160 -5.27 4.78 13.54
CA PHE A 160 -5.92 6.07 13.71
C PHE A 160 -7.39 5.94 13.31
N SER A 161 -8.29 6.48 14.13
CA SER A 161 -9.73 6.48 13.89
C SER A 161 -10.23 7.85 13.44
N GLN A 162 -11.39 7.87 12.78
CA GLN A 162 -12.12 9.10 12.51
C GLN A 162 -12.50 9.83 13.82
N GLU A 163 -12.82 9.08 14.88
CA GLU A 163 -13.11 9.65 16.21
C GLU A 163 -11.92 10.43 16.77
N ASP A 164 -10.70 9.93 16.54
CA ASP A 164 -9.47 10.62 16.96
C ASP A 164 -9.30 11.96 16.21
N LEU A 165 -9.67 12.01 14.93
CA LEU A 165 -9.64 13.26 14.15
C LEU A 165 -10.67 14.27 14.64
N ASP A 166 -11.85 13.80 15.01
CA ASP A 166 -12.96 14.68 15.40
C ASP A 166 -12.85 15.14 16.87
N ASN A 167 -12.19 14.37 17.73
CA ASN A 167 -11.86 14.82 19.09
C ASN A 167 -10.81 15.94 19.06
N ILE A 168 -9.78 15.84 18.22
CA ILE A 168 -8.78 16.90 18.04
C ILE A 168 -9.44 18.23 17.62
N LYS A 169 -10.37 18.18 16.66
CA LYS A 169 -11.09 19.40 16.23
C LYS A 169 -11.92 20.05 17.34
N LYS A 170 -12.39 19.30 18.34
CA LYS A 170 -13.17 19.86 19.45
C LYS A 170 -12.28 20.62 20.41
N ASP A 171 -11.07 20.10 20.65
CA ASP A 171 -10.07 20.74 21.51
C ASP A 171 -9.63 22.09 20.88
N ASP A 172 -9.41 22.13 19.56
CA ASP A 172 -9.08 23.38 18.83
C ASP A 172 -10.17 24.47 18.97
N VAL A 173 -11.46 24.09 18.90
CA VAL A 173 -12.59 25.03 19.00
C VAL A 173 -12.76 25.55 20.42
N MET A 174 -12.45 24.73 21.43
CA MET A 174 -12.51 25.16 22.84
C MET A 174 -11.38 26.14 23.20
N ASP A 175 -10.17 25.92 22.68
CA ASP A 175 -9.03 26.82 22.90
C ASP A 175 -9.22 28.18 22.19
N GLU A 176 -9.87 28.22 21.02
CA GLU A 176 -10.24 29.47 20.35
C GLU A 176 -11.31 30.26 21.12
N GLU A 177 -12.32 29.59 21.70
CA GLU A 177 -13.34 30.25 22.51
C GLU A 177 -12.81 30.76 23.86
N GLU A 178 -11.83 30.10 24.48
CA GLU A 178 -11.25 30.53 25.76
C GLU A 178 -10.23 31.67 25.60
N SER A 179 -9.61 31.82 24.41
CA SER A 179 -8.71 32.93 24.10
C SER A 179 -9.41 34.22 23.62
N ALA A 180 -10.70 34.12 23.27
CA ALA A 180 -11.54 35.23 22.81
C ALA A 180 -12.35 35.91 23.93
N VAL A 181 -12.18 35.46 25.18
CA VAL A 181 -12.82 36.00 26.40
C VAL A 181 -11.79 36.69 27.28
#